data_AF-A0AAU5TK41-F1
#
_entry.id   AF-A0AAU5TK41-F1
#
_cell.length_a   1.000
_cell.length_b   1.000
_cell.length_c   1.000
_cell.angle_alpha   90.00
_cell.angle_beta   90.00
_cell.angle_gamma   90.00
#
_symmetry.space_group_name_H-M   'P 1'
#
loop_
_entity.id
_entity.type
_entity.pdbx_description
1 polymer ?
#
loop_
_entity_poly.entity_id
_entity_poly.type
_entity_poly.pdbx_seq_one_letter_code
_entity_poly.pdbx_strand_id
1 'polypeptide(L)'
;MSSVVLRNEADARFDGLAARLERIAHEVASVVELCTGLPLPDQVCIRTMTVPAWMRTHRDSAEQQFHAEAAQLSPSRTGMREARELRQTRLREVRLLWPTVGGQAVKWEPGQPDVVVLPAALTQAGRLHDDPFLYKVLAHEMTRIAQYAASSGTLWAAQRTFFPHLRGVRGWDYPFLAEGHAHEADQRITTKLLGHPVPANTPSPYATVRYRNLWANPQRQALATHHLNGAEAVARIINTQGLDAFNRVWTTPALAPLCAETHGEPAAWQARFATLTTKGAS
;
A
#
# COMPACT_ATOMS: atom_id res chain seq x y z
N MET A 1 -4.96 -22.13 2.24
CA MET A 1 -5.65 -21.05 1.51
C MET A 1 -6.23 -20.11 2.54
N SER A 2 -5.90 -18.82 2.46
CA SER A 2 -6.46 -17.81 3.37
C SER A 2 -7.97 -17.69 3.22
N SER A 3 -8.67 -17.58 4.34
CA SER A 3 -10.08 -17.20 4.37
C SER A 3 -10.22 -15.71 4.05
N VAL A 4 -11.19 -15.35 3.21
CA VAL A 4 -11.56 -13.95 2.98
C VAL A 4 -12.86 -13.68 3.73
N VAL A 5 -12.91 -12.58 4.49
CA VAL A 5 -14.12 -12.15 5.19
C VAL A 5 -14.45 -10.72 4.77
N LEU A 6 -15.64 -10.55 4.21
CA LEU A 6 -16.16 -9.23 3.85
C LEU A 6 -17.10 -8.69 4.94
N ARG A 7 -16.94 -7.42 5.33
CA ARG A 7 -17.86 -6.69 6.20
C ARG A 7 -18.40 -5.45 5.49
N ASN A 8 -19.71 -5.38 5.27
CA ASN A 8 -20.34 -4.17 4.76
C ASN A 8 -20.64 -3.18 5.91
N GLU A 9 -19.76 -2.21 6.13
CA GLU A 9 -19.91 -1.16 7.16
C GLU A 9 -20.23 0.21 6.54
N ALA A 10 -20.53 0.25 5.23
CA ALA A 10 -20.84 1.49 4.53
C ALA A 10 -22.34 1.83 4.62
N ASP A 11 -23.20 1.01 4.02
CA ASP A 11 -24.67 1.13 3.99
C ASP A 11 -25.25 -0.07 3.21
N ALA A 12 -26.50 -0.48 3.48
CA ALA A 12 -27.18 -1.59 2.78
C ALA A 12 -27.31 -1.35 1.27
N ARG A 13 -27.39 -0.09 0.81
CA ARG A 13 -27.39 0.21 -0.65
C ARG A 13 -26.12 -0.25 -1.37
N PHE A 14 -25.05 -0.56 -0.64
CA PHE A 14 -23.79 -1.06 -1.17
C PHE A 14 -23.64 -2.59 -1.05
N ASP A 15 -24.69 -3.33 -0.69
CA ASP A 15 -24.66 -4.80 -0.63
C ASP A 15 -24.24 -5.44 -1.97
N GLY A 16 -24.66 -4.85 -3.10
CA GLY A 16 -24.21 -5.29 -4.42
C GLY A 16 -22.73 -5.01 -4.71
N LEU A 17 -22.13 -3.97 -4.12
CA LEU A 17 -20.67 -3.78 -4.18
C LEU A 17 -19.98 -4.79 -3.25
N ALA A 18 -20.52 -4.99 -2.05
CA ALA A 18 -20.02 -5.92 -1.07
C ALA A 18 -19.90 -7.34 -1.66
N ALA A 19 -20.99 -7.89 -2.21
CA ALA A 19 -20.98 -9.22 -2.83
C ALA A 19 -19.97 -9.35 -3.99
N ARG A 20 -19.79 -8.28 -4.80
CA ARG A 20 -18.79 -8.28 -5.87
C ARG A 20 -17.36 -8.28 -5.32
N LEU A 21 -17.08 -7.46 -4.30
CA LEU A 21 -15.77 -7.41 -3.66
C LEU A 21 -15.40 -8.78 -3.05
N GLU A 22 -16.35 -9.46 -2.40
CA GLU A 22 -16.11 -10.78 -1.81
C GLU A 22 -15.75 -11.83 -2.88
N ARG A 23 -16.52 -11.91 -3.96
CA ARG A 23 -16.21 -12.80 -5.10
C ARG A 23 -14.82 -12.51 -5.68
N ILE A 24 -14.56 -11.25 -6.02
CA ILE A 24 -13.28 -10.83 -6.61
C ILE A 24 -12.13 -11.12 -5.65
N ALA A 25 -12.33 -10.90 -4.36
CA ALA A 25 -11.33 -11.13 -3.34
C ALA A 25 -10.95 -12.60 -3.20
N HIS A 26 -11.89 -13.54 -3.31
CA HIS A 26 -11.58 -14.96 -3.35
C HIS A 26 -10.70 -15.33 -4.55
N GLU A 27 -11.02 -14.80 -5.73
CA GLU A 27 -10.23 -15.02 -6.95
C GLU A 27 -8.82 -14.42 -6.82
N VAL A 28 -8.71 -13.18 -6.35
CA VAL A 28 -7.43 -12.50 -6.11
C VAL A 28 -6.59 -13.25 -5.06
N ALA A 29 -7.15 -13.58 -3.91
CA ALA A 29 -6.44 -14.27 -2.83
C ALA A 29 -5.84 -15.61 -3.31
N SER A 30 -6.50 -16.32 -4.23
CA SER A 30 -6.01 -17.59 -4.77
C SER A 30 -4.72 -17.46 -5.59
N VAL A 31 -4.38 -16.26 -6.06
CA VAL A 31 -3.19 -16.02 -6.92
C VAL A 31 -2.17 -15.06 -6.32
N VAL A 32 -2.49 -14.34 -5.23
CA VAL A 32 -1.55 -13.39 -4.60
C VAL A 32 -0.26 -14.08 -4.19
N GLU A 33 -0.33 -15.18 -3.43
CA GLU A 33 0.87 -15.89 -2.96
C GLU A 33 1.69 -16.44 -4.14
N LEU A 34 1.01 -16.91 -5.19
CA LEU A 34 1.65 -17.40 -6.40
C LEU A 34 2.38 -16.30 -7.18
N CYS A 35 1.81 -15.11 -7.27
CA CYS A 35 2.39 -13.99 -8.02
C CYS A 35 3.50 -13.27 -7.25
N THR A 36 3.41 -13.26 -5.91
CA THR A 36 4.32 -12.48 -5.04
C THR A 36 5.34 -13.34 -4.32
N GLY A 37 5.11 -14.64 -4.16
CA GLY A 37 5.90 -15.51 -3.29
C GLY A 37 5.79 -15.15 -1.80
N LEU A 38 4.83 -14.30 -1.42
CA LEU A 38 4.61 -13.87 -0.04
C LEU A 38 3.36 -14.53 0.53
N PRO A 39 3.37 -14.92 1.81
CA PRO A 39 2.20 -15.50 2.45
C PRO A 39 1.13 -14.43 2.68
N LEU A 40 -0.12 -14.77 2.43
CA LEU A 40 -1.25 -14.08 3.03
C LEU A 40 -1.48 -14.62 4.45
N PRO A 41 -2.02 -13.82 5.38
CA PRO A 41 -2.46 -14.34 6.66
C PRO A 41 -3.60 -15.36 6.51
N ASP A 42 -3.85 -16.17 7.54
CA ASP A 42 -4.94 -17.17 7.54
C ASP A 42 -6.32 -16.55 7.24
N GLN A 43 -6.52 -15.28 7.60
CA GLN A 43 -7.72 -14.53 7.31
C GLN A 43 -7.39 -13.13 6.77
N VAL A 44 -7.98 -12.76 5.63
CA VAL A 44 -7.96 -11.40 5.08
C VAL A 44 -9.34 -10.78 5.25
N CYS A 45 -9.43 -9.69 6.03
CA CYS A 45 -10.68 -8.96 6.17
C CYS A 45 -10.75 -7.79 5.19
N ILE A 46 -11.87 -7.66 4.48
CA ILE A 46 -12.19 -6.54 3.61
C ILE A 46 -13.42 -5.83 4.17
N ARG A 47 -13.34 -4.51 4.30
CA ARG A 47 -14.43 -3.69 4.82
C ARG A 47 -14.81 -2.63 3.81
N THR A 48 -16.10 -2.50 3.53
CA THR A 48 -16.60 -1.25 2.95
C THR A 48 -16.90 -0.30 4.10
N MET A 49 -16.52 0.98 3.97
CA MET A 49 -16.75 1.96 5.03
C MET A 49 -17.30 3.28 4.50
N THR A 50 -18.03 3.99 5.36
CA THR A 50 -18.31 5.42 5.11
C THR A 50 -17.04 6.26 5.28
N VAL A 51 -16.92 7.35 4.52
CA VAL A 51 -15.78 8.28 4.66
C VAL A 51 -15.66 8.85 6.08
N PRO A 52 -16.74 9.27 6.77
CA PRO A 52 -16.63 9.75 8.15
C PRO A 52 -16.11 8.68 9.13
N ALA A 53 -16.54 7.42 8.97
CA ALA A 53 -16.04 6.32 9.81
C ALA A 53 -14.54 6.09 9.56
N TRP A 54 -14.13 5.94 8.29
CA TRP A 54 -12.74 5.78 7.90
C TRP A 54 -11.83 6.94 8.38
N MET A 55 -12.31 8.19 8.27
CA MET A 55 -11.58 9.36 8.77
C MET A 55 -11.39 9.35 10.30
N ARG A 56 -12.41 8.90 11.05
CA ARG A 56 -12.28 8.75 12.51
C ARG A 56 -11.24 7.68 12.84
N THR A 57 -11.33 6.52 12.20
CA THR A 57 -10.39 5.44 12.47
C THR A 57 -8.95 5.82 12.13
N HIS A 58 -8.71 6.56 11.03
CA HIS A 58 -7.37 7.10 10.74
C HIS A 58 -6.85 8.03 11.83
N ARG A 59 -7.72 8.91 12.37
CA ARG A 59 -7.33 9.83 13.45
C ARG A 59 -6.96 9.08 14.73
N ASP A 60 -7.78 8.09 15.08
CA ASP A 60 -7.64 7.30 16.30
C ASP A 60 -6.39 6.41 16.21
N SER A 61 -6.21 5.68 15.09
CA SER A 61 -4.99 4.88 14.85
C SER A 61 -3.73 5.75 14.81
N ALA A 62 -3.78 6.94 14.20
CA ALA A 62 -2.63 7.84 14.17
C ALA A 62 -2.29 8.39 15.57
N GLU A 63 -3.28 8.67 16.42
CA GLU A 63 -3.07 9.07 17.81
C GLU A 63 -2.43 7.94 18.63
N GLN A 64 -3.00 6.74 18.53
CA GLN A 64 -2.50 5.55 19.23
C GLN A 64 -1.06 5.22 18.82
N GLN A 65 -0.78 5.18 17.51
CA GLN A 65 0.57 4.93 17.00
C GLN A 65 1.55 6.01 17.48
N PHE A 66 1.16 7.28 17.43
CA PHE A 66 1.99 8.38 17.91
C PHE A 66 2.39 8.21 19.38
N HIS A 67 1.42 7.90 20.25
CA HIS A 67 1.71 7.69 21.67
C HIS A 67 2.52 6.42 21.94
N ALA A 68 2.21 5.32 21.27
CA ALA A 68 2.95 4.07 21.42
C ALA A 68 4.42 4.24 21.01
N GLU A 69 4.69 4.89 19.87
CA GLU A 69 6.05 5.16 19.43
C GLU A 69 6.77 6.14 20.35
N ALA A 70 6.10 7.20 20.81
CA ALA A 70 6.69 8.14 21.75
C ALA A 70 7.08 7.45 23.07
N ALA A 71 6.24 6.57 23.61
CA ALA A 71 6.55 5.80 24.81
C ALA A 71 7.73 4.84 24.58
N GLN A 72 7.78 4.18 23.42
CA GLN A 72 8.86 3.23 23.10
C GLN A 72 10.21 3.92 22.87
N LEU A 73 10.22 5.05 22.15
CA LEU A 73 11.43 5.66 21.63
C LEU A 73 11.95 6.82 22.49
N SER A 74 11.17 7.28 23.48
CA SER A 74 11.51 8.37 24.39
C SER A 74 12.10 9.60 23.66
N PRO A 75 11.38 10.17 22.67
CA PRO A 75 11.87 11.28 21.85
C PRO A 75 12.12 12.55 22.66
N SER A 76 13.04 13.38 22.18
CA SER A 76 13.26 14.73 22.72
C SER A 76 12.03 15.63 22.51
N ARG A 77 11.98 16.78 23.19
CA ARG A 77 10.91 17.78 22.99
C ARG A 77 10.80 18.24 21.53
N THR A 78 11.94 18.42 20.85
CA THR A 78 11.99 18.77 19.43
C THR A 78 11.44 17.65 18.57
N GLY A 79 11.86 16.40 18.82
CA GLY A 79 11.33 15.23 18.11
C GLY A 79 9.83 15.04 18.29
N MET A 80 9.30 15.31 19.49
CA MET A 80 7.85 15.31 19.74
C MET A 80 7.10 16.37 18.93
N ARG A 81 7.67 17.56 18.74
CA ARG A 81 7.06 18.62 17.93
C ARG A 81 7.02 18.23 16.45
N GLU A 82 8.14 17.79 15.90
CA GLU A 82 8.24 17.34 14.50
C GLU A 82 7.27 16.18 14.21
N ALA A 83 7.19 15.21 15.12
CA ALA A 83 6.27 14.08 14.99
C ALA A 83 4.79 14.50 15.01
N ARG A 84 4.42 15.50 15.82
CA ARG A 84 3.06 16.08 15.82
C ARG A 84 2.75 16.81 14.52
N GLU A 85 3.69 17.59 14.00
CA GLU A 85 3.54 18.29 12.71
C GLU A 85 3.35 17.28 11.57
N LEU A 86 4.19 16.25 11.51
CA LEU A 86 4.08 15.18 10.53
C LEU A 86 2.71 14.46 10.61
N ARG A 87 2.24 14.15 11.83
CA ARG A 87 0.91 13.57 12.02
C ARG A 87 -0.20 14.47 11.51
N GLN A 88 -0.16 15.77 11.82
CA GLN A 88 -1.17 16.73 11.35
C GLN A 88 -1.17 16.83 9.82
N THR A 89 0.00 16.87 9.19
CA THR A 89 0.15 16.87 7.73
C THR A 89 -0.50 15.64 7.13
N ARG A 90 -0.17 14.43 7.61
CA ARG A 90 -0.78 13.17 7.12
C ARG A 90 -2.30 13.16 7.27
N LEU A 91 -2.84 13.63 8.40
CA LEU A 91 -4.31 13.69 8.58
C LEU A 91 -4.99 14.69 7.64
N ARG A 92 -4.33 15.81 7.33
CA ARG A 92 -4.82 16.77 6.33
C ARG A 92 -4.81 16.16 4.94
N GLU A 93 -3.74 15.46 4.56
CA GLU A 93 -3.62 14.76 3.29
C GLU A 93 -4.70 13.70 3.12
N VAL A 94 -4.91 12.84 4.11
CA VAL A 94 -5.98 11.82 4.11
C VAL A 94 -7.35 12.48 3.90
N ARG A 95 -7.62 13.61 4.58
CA ARG A 95 -8.88 14.37 4.41
C ARG A 95 -9.04 14.97 3.01
N LEU A 96 -7.95 15.43 2.38
CA LEU A 96 -7.98 16.03 1.05
C LEU A 96 -8.11 14.97 -0.05
N LEU A 97 -7.39 13.87 0.10
CA LEU A 97 -7.15 12.87 -0.94
C LEU A 97 -8.07 11.65 -0.83
N TRP A 98 -8.97 11.57 0.15
CA TRP A 98 -9.94 10.46 0.23
C TRP A 98 -10.67 10.14 -1.09
N PRO A 99 -11.05 11.10 -1.96
CA PRO A 99 -11.72 10.77 -3.22
C PRO A 99 -10.87 9.93 -4.17
N THR A 100 -9.54 9.91 -3.99
CA THR A 100 -8.61 9.15 -4.82
C THR A 100 -8.23 7.81 -4.22
N VAL A 101 -8.78 7.45 -3.05
CA VAL A 101 -8.50 6.19 -2.35
C VAL A 101 -9.50 5.12 -2.81
N GLY A 102 -9.13 4.33 -3.83
CA GLY A 102 -9.97 3.23 -4.33
C GLY A 102 -10.07 2.07 -3.34
N GLY A 103 -8.97 1.78 -2.66
CA GLY A 103 -8.87 0.91 -1.50
C GLY A 103 -7.64 1.30 -0.68
N GLN A 104 -7.51 0.72 0.51
CA GLN A 104 -6.34 0.91 1.36
C GLN A 104 -6.20 -0.22 2.38
N ALA A 105 -5.02 -0.82 2.48
CA ALA A 105 -4.64 -1.63 3.62
C ALA A 105 -4.45 -0.74 4.85
N VAL A 106 -5.18 -1.03 5.92
CA VAL A 106 -5.12 -0.26 7.16
C VAL A 106 -4.99 -1.19 8.36
N LYS A 107 -3.98 -0.93 9.19
CA LYS A 107 -3.80 -1.63 10.46
C LYS A 107 -4.65 -0.97 11.54
N TRP A 108 -5.61 -1.72 12.08
CA TRP A 108 -6.35 -1.37 13.28
C TRP A 108 -5.68 -2.09 14.45
N GLU A 109 -5.25 -1.36 15.48
CA GLU A 109 -4.64 -2.00 16.66
C GLU A 109 -5.73 -2.55 17.60
N PRO A 110 -5.51 -3.70 18.26
CA PRO A 110 -4.49 -4.72 17.96
C PRO A 110 -4.94 -5.64 16.82
N GLY A 111 -4.07 -5.93 15.85
CA GLY A 111 -4.41 -6.89 14.79
C GLY A 111 -3.58 -6.83 13.53
N GLN A 112 -3.97 -7.69 12.58
CA GLN A 112 -3.50 -7.64 11.20
C GLN A 112 -4.20 -6.48 10.45
N PRO A 113 -3.58 -5.97 9.38
CA PRO A 113 -4.24 -4.99 8.54
C PRO A 113 -5.46 -5.57 7.82
N ASP A 114 -6.49 -4.74 7.70
CA ASP A 114 -7.67 -5.00 6.89
C ASP A 114 -7.56 -4.21 5.58
N VAL A 115 -8.23 -4.67 4.52
CA VAL A 115 -8.43 -3.87 3.31
C VAL A 115 -9.71 -3.05 3.47
N VAL A 116 -9.61 -1.73 3.32
CA VAL A 116 -10.75 -0.82 3.33
C VAL A 116 -11.07 -0.38 1.91
N VAL A 117 -12.34 -0.47 1.53
CA VAL A 117 -12.87 0.11 0.29
C VAL A 117 -13.87 1.21 0.65
N LEU A 118 -13.76 2.36 -0.01
CA LEU A 118 -14.66 3.49 0.21
C LEU A 118 -15.62 3.60 -0.98
N PRO A 119 -16.90 3.18 -0.85
CA PRO A 119 -17.84 3.25 -1.97
C PRO A 119 -17.99 4.68 -2.51
N ALA A 120 -17.97 5.69 -1.62
CA ALA A 120 -18.01 7.08 -2.02
C ALA A 120 -16.79 7.50 -2.88
N ALA A 121 -15.59 6.98 -2.60
CA ALA A 121 -14.41 7.28 -3.40
C ALA A 121 -14.51 6.63 -4.79
N LEU A 122 -14.98 5.38 -4.85
CA LEU A 122 -15.28 4.71 -6.12
C LEU A 122 -16.33 5.46 -6.94
N THR A 123 -17.36 6.03 -6.31
CA THR A 123 -18.32 6.91 -6.98
C THR A 123 -17.65 8.18 -7.50
N GLN A 124 -16.82 8.85 -6.71
CA GLN A 124 -16.10 10.06 -7.15
C GLN A 124 -15.19 9.77 -8.36
N ALA A 125 -14.54 8.61 -8.34
CA ALA A 125 -13.67 8.11 -9.41
C ALA A 125 -14.43 7.58 -10.63
N GLY A 126 -15.76 7.42 -10.56
CA GLY A 126 -16.56 6.81 -11.63
C GLY A 126 -16.22 5.34 -11.88
N ARG A 127 -15.87 4.59 -10.81
CA ARG A 127 -15.41 3.19 -10.85
C ARG A 127 -16.23 2.25 -9.94
N LEU A 128 -17.37 2.69 -9.41
CA LEU A 128 -18.22 1.88 -8.52
C LEU A 128 -18.69 0.56 -9.18
N HIS A 129 -18.84 0.57 -10.50
CA HIS A 129 -19.33 -0.57 -11.30
C HIS A 129 -18.26 -1.17 -12.22
N ASP A 130 -16.98 -0.85 -11.98
CA ASP A 130 -15.88 -1.27 -12.82
C ASP A 130 -15.15 -2.46 -12.19
N ASP A 131 -15.59 -3.67 -12.51
CA ASP A 131 -15.03 -4.90 -11.97
C ASP A 131 -13.50 -5.01 -12.22
N PRO A 132 -12.95 -4.79 -13.43
CA PRO A 132 -11.50 -4.77 -13.65
C PRO A 132 -10.73 -3.85 -12.69
N PHE A 133 -11.27 -2.64 -12.44
CA PHE A 133 -10.67 -1.74 -11.45
C PHE A 133 -10.72 -2.32 -10.02
N LEU A 134 -11.80 -3.01 -9.64
CA LEU A 134 -11.90 -3.67 -8.33
C LEU A 134 -10.89 -4.83 -8.19
N TYR A 135 -10.66 -5.64 -9.23
CA TYR A 135 -9.58 -6.64 -9.23
C TYR A 135 -8.23 -5.99 -8.98
N LYS A 136 -7.93 -4.89 -9.67
CA LYS A 136 -6.69 -4.14 -9.47
C LYS A 136 -6.53 -3.66 -8.04
N VAL A 137 -7.56 -3.00 -7.49
CA VAL A 137 -7.54 -2.47 -6.11
C VAL A 137 -7.32 -3.61 -5.12
N LEU A 138 -8.06 -4.71 -5.22
CA LEU A 138 -7.91 -5.83 -4.29
C LEU A 138 -6.56 -6.54 -4.45
N ALA A 139 -6.03 -6.69 -5.66
CA ALA A 139 -4.70 -7.25 -5.89
C ALA A 139 -3.59 -6.39 -5.27
N HIS A 140 -3.68 -5.06 -5.44
CA HIS A 140 -2.76 -4.10 -4.83
C HIS A 140 -2.81 -4.21 -3.31
N GLU A 141 -3.98 -4.07 -2.71
CA GLU A 141 -4.11 -4.04 -1.26
C GLU A 141 -3.83 -5.39 -0.59
N MET A 142 -4.23 -6.51 -1.19
CA MET A 142 -3.87 -7.84 -0.66
C MET A 142 -2.36 -8.09 -0.74
N THR A 143 -1.68 -7.57 -1.76
CA THR A 143 -0.21 -7.60 -1.80
C THR A 143 0.36 -6.84 -0.59
N ARG A 144 -0.21 -5.70 -0.22
CA ARG A 144 0.19 -4.96 1.00
C ARG A 144 -0.03 -5.77 2.28
N ILE A 145 -1.11 -6.56 2.35
CA ILE A 145 -1.35 -7.49 3.46
C ILE A 145 -0.27 -8.59 3.50
N ALA A 146 0.10 -9.15 2.34
CA ALA A 146 1.16 -10.16 2.24
C ALA A 146 2.54 -9.59 2.64
N GLN A 147 2.85 -8.36 2.23
CA GLN A 147 4.07 -7.63 2.68
C GLN A 147 4.09 -7.44 4.20
N TYR A 148 2.94 -7.11 4.79
CA TYR A 148 2.81 -6.99 6.24
C TYR A 148 3.11 -8.33 6.92
N ALA A 149 2.50 -9.43 6.46
CA ALA A 149 2.71 -10.76 7.01
C ALA A 149 4.18 -11.20 6.89
N ALA A 150 4.77 -11.04 5.69
CA ALA A 150 6.17 -11.41 5.42
C ALA A 150 7.18 -10.66 6.29
N SER A 151 6.89 -9.41 6.65
CA SER A 151 7.76 -8.58 7.51
C SER A 151 7.39 -8.63 9.00
N SER A 152 6.37 -9.41 9.37
CA SER A 152 5.76 -9.39 10.71
C SER A 152 5.43 -7.95 11.18
N GLY A 153 5.01 -7.10 10.24
CA GLY A 153 4.70 -5.68 10.47
C GLY A 153 5.90 -4.75 10.66
N THR A 154 7.14 -5.25 10.62
CA THR A 154 8.35 -4.43 10.84
C THR A 154 8.49 -3.32 9.79
N LEU A 155 8.30 -3.66 8.51
CA LEU A 155 8.36 -2.67 7.42
C LEU A 155 7.19 -1.71 7.44
N TRP A 156 6.03 -2.19 7.88
CA TRP A 156 4.85 -1.34 8.08
C TRP A 156 5.13 -0.24 9.12
N ALA A 157 5.73 -0.61 10.26
CA ALA A 157 6.16 0.33 11.27
C ALA A 157 7.24 1.30 10.76
N ALA A 158 8.20 0.80 9.98
CA ALA A 158 9.24 1.62 9.36
C ALA A 158 8.67 2.67 8.38
N GLN A 159 7.72 2.29 7.53
CA GLN A 159 7.08 3.20 6.57
C GLN A 159 6.21 4.25 7.26
N ARG A 160 5.54 3.89 8.36
CA ARG A 160 4.52 4.72 8.98
C ARG A 160 4.97 5.45 10.24
N THR A 161 6.20 5.27 10.70
CA THR A 161 6.70 5.94 11.90
C THR A 161 6.56 7.46 11.85
N PHE A 162 6.30 8.07 13.01
CA PHE A 162 6.40 9.52 13.21
C PHE A 162 7.80 9.95 13.66
N PHE A 163 8.68 8.99 13.97
CA PHE A 163 10.04 9.21 14.45
C PHE A 163 11.09 8.50 13.56
N PRO A 164 11.20 8.86 12.27
CA PRO A 164 12.06 8.13 11.33
C PRO A 164 13.56 8.16 11.71
N HIS A 165 14.02 9.22 12.39
CA HIS A 165 15.40 9.32 12.86
C HIS A 165 15.70 8.35 14.00
N LEU A 166 14.81 8.21 14.99
CA LEU A 166 14.99 7.30 16.13
C LEU A 166 14.87 5.83 15.73
N ARG A 167 14.09 5.55 14.68
CA ARG A 167 13.96 4.20 14.10
C ARG A 167 15.12 3.84 13.17
N GLY A 168 16.05 4.75 12.88
CA GLY A 168 17.13 4.52 11.91
C GLY A 168 16.65 4.32 10.47
N VAL A 169 15.42 4.76 10.16
CA VAL A 169 14.81 4.59 8.83
C VAL A 169 14.89 5.86 7.98
N ARG A 170 15.44 6.94 8.53
CA ARG A 170 15.69 8.18 7.78
C ARG A 170 16.67 7.88 6.63
N GLY A 171 16.24 8.17 5.41
CA GLY A 171 17.04 7.95 4.20
C GLY A 171 16.72 6.66 3.44
N TRP A 172 15.85 5.80 4.01
CA TRP A 172 15.29 4.64 3.31
C TRP A 172 13.96 5.00 2.68
N ASP A 173 13.71 4.48 1.49
CA ASP A 173 12.50 4.74 0.72
C ASP A 173 11.55 3.52 0.73
N TYR A 174 11.06 3.20 1.92
CA TYR A 174 10.07 2.14 2.09
C TYR A 174 8.77 2.35 1.30
N PRO A 175 8.24 3.59 1.16
CA PRO A 175 7.12 3.84 0.25
C PRO A 175 7.40 3.40 -1.20
N PHE A 176 8.55 3.77 -1.77
CA PHE A 176 8.92 3.35 -3.13
C PHE A 176 8.96 1.83 -3.29
N LEU A 177 9.62 1.13 -2.36
CA LEU A 177 9.67 -0.34 -2.37
C LEU A 177 8.28 -0.96 -2.29
N ALA A 178 7.50 -0.54 -1.28
CA ALA A 178 6.31 -1.26 -0.90
C ALA A 178 5.13 -0.94 -1.84
N GLU A 179 5.00 0.29 -2.33
CA GLU A 179 4.03 0.65 -3.39
C GLU A 179 4.47 0.13 -4.76
N GLY A 180 5.78 0.16 -5.06
CA GLY A 180 6.33 -0.39 -6.29
C GLY A 180 6.03 -1.88 -6.43
N HIS A 181 6.31 -2.68 -5.40
CA HIS A 181 5.98 -4.11 -5.42
C HIS A 181 4.46 -4.36 -5.48
N ALA A 182 3.64 -3.56 -4.81
CA ALA A 182 2.19 -3.72 -4.88
C ALA A 182 1.65 -3.44 -6.29
N HIS A 183 2.16 -2.42 -6.98
CA HIS A 183 1.81 -2.16 -8.38
C HIS A 183 2.33 -3.23 -9.34
N GLU A 184 3.54 -3.72 -9.14
CA GLU A 184 4.11 -4.80 -9.94
C GLU A 184 3.26 -6.08 -9.81
N ALA A 185 2.92 -6.44 -8.57
CA ALA A 185 2.07 -7.58 -8.28
C ALA A 185 0.64 -7.41 -8.82
N ASP A 186 0.04 -6.22 -8.70
CA ASP A 186 -1.31 -5.96 -9.23
C ASP A 186 -1.36 -6.20 -10.75
N GLN A 187 -0.30 -5.85 -11.47
CA GLN A 187 -0.22 -6.03 -12.92
C GLN A 187 -0.10 -7.52 -13.26
N ARG A 188 0.72 -8.28 -12.54
CA ARG A 188 0.83 -9.74 -12.71
C ARG A 188 -0.48 -10.45 -12.41
N ILE A 189 -1.12 -10.11 -11.29
CA ILE A 189 -2.36 -10.72 -10.84
C ILE A 189 -3.49 -10.42 -11.81
N THR A 190 -3.68 -9.14 -12.20
CA THR A 190 -4.71 -8.79 -13.17
C THR A 190 -4.45 -9.39 -14.54
N THR A 191 -3.20 -9.46 -15.00
CA THR A 191 -2.85 -10.19 -16.24
C THR A 191 -3.22 -11.66 -16.15
N LYS A 192 -2.97 -12.31 -15.00
CA LYS A 192 -3.29 -13.72 -14.80
C LYS A 192 -4.80 -13.99 -14.75
N LEU A 193 -5.57 -13.13 -14.10
CA LEU A 193 -7.01 -13.33 -13.90
C LEU A 193 -7.87 -12.80 -15.07
N LEU A 194 -7.44 -11.71 -15.72
CA LEU A 194 -8.22 -10.98 -16.73
C LEU A 194 -7.59 -11.05 -18.13
N GLY A 195 -6.42 -11.69 -18.27
CA GLY A 195 -5.68 -11.79 -19.53
C GLY A 195 -4.89 -10.54 -19.93
N HIS A 196 -5.00 -9.45 -19.16
CA HIS A 196 -4.29 -8.19 -19.42
C HIS A 196 -4.11 -7.37 -18.13
N PRO A 197 -3.08 -6.50 -18.05
CA PRO A 197 -2.91 -5.63 -16.90
C PRO A 197 -3.97 -4.52 -16.92
N VAL A 198 -4.53 -4.19 -15.74
CA VAL A 198 -5.49 -3.09 -15.61
C VAL A 198 -4.72 -1.77 -15.41
N PRO A 199 -4.93 -0.76 -16.28
CA PRO A 199 -4.15 0.47 -16.26
C PRO A 199 -4.43 1.31 -15.01
N ALA A 200 -3.37 1.85 -14.40
CA ALA A 200 -3.47 2.70 -13.21
C ALA A 200 -3.78 4.17 -13.51
N ASN A 201 -3.49 4.65 -14.72
CA ASN A 201 -3.24 6.08 -14.97
C ASN A 201 -4.29 6.82 -15.80
N THR A 202 -5.47 6.23 -15.99
CA THR A 202 -6.53 6.88 -16.78
C THR A 202 -7.75 7.14 -15.90
N PRO A 203 -8.14 8.42 -15.70
CA PRO A 203 -9.37 8.73 -14.98
C PRO A 203 -10.58 8.18 -15.75
N SER A 204 -11.60 7.72 -15.05
CA SER A 204 -12.84 7.26 -15.69
C SER A 204 -13.51 8.40 -16.45
N PRO A 205 -14.12 8.15 -17.62
CA PRO A 205 -15.00 9.13 -18.27
C PRO A 205 -16.21 9.49 -17.39
N TYR A 206 -16.54 8.68 -16.39
CA TYR A 206 -17.60 8.93 -15.40
C TYR A 206 -17.10 9.57 -14.10
N ALA A 207 -15.81 9.91 -14.01
CA ALA A 207 -15.25 10.56 -12.84
C ALA A 207 -15.82 11.98 -12.66
N THR A 208 -16.08 12.36 -11.42
CA THR A 208 -16.55 13.71 -11.06
C THR A 208 -15.50 14.78 -11.36
N VAL A 209 -15.93 16.03 -11.55
CA VAL A 209 -15.01 17.19 -11.72
C VAL A 209 -14.04 17.30 -10.54
N ARG A 210 -14.53 17.11 -9.31
CA ARG A 210 -13.70 17.09 -8.11
C ARG A 210 -12.57 16.07 -8.19
N TYR A 211 -12.89 14.83 -8.58
CA TYR A 211 -11.89 13.78 -8.73
C TYR A 211 -10.88 14.15 -9.82
N ARG A 212 -11.32 14.64 -10.98
CA ARG A 212 -10.43 15.03 -12.08
C ARG A 212 -9.46 16.15 -11.68
N ASN A 213 -9.93 17.13 -10.90
CA ASN A 213 -9.07 18.19 -10.38
C ASN A 213 -8.01 17.66 -9.41
N LEU A 214 -8.37 16.73 -8.52
CA LEU A 214 -7.42 16.05 -7.64
C LEU A 214 -6.44 15.17 -8.43
N TRP A 215 -6.94 14.49 -9.47
CA TRP A 215 -6.14 13.66 -10.36
C TRP A 215 -5.09 14.46 -11.12
N ALA A 216 -5.45 15.66 -11.57
CA ALA A 216 -4.57 16.59 -12.29
C ALA A 216 -3.59 17.34 -11.37
N ASN A 217 -3.66 17.15 -10.05
CA ASN A 217 -2.75 17.81 -9.12
C ASN A 217 -1.28 17.37 -9.37
N PRO A 218 -0.33 18.30 -9.58
CA PRO A 218 1.06 17.97 -9.87
C PRO A 218 1.76 17.14 -8.79
N GLN A 219 1.47 17.38 -7.51
CA GLN A 219 2.06 16.61 -6.40
C GLN A 219 1.56 15.16 -6.44
N ARG A 220 0.27 14.95 -6.72
CA ARG A 220 -0.28 13.61 -6.92
C ARG A 220 0.36 12.91 -8.11
N GLN A 221 0.55 13.63 -9.22
CA GLN A 221 1.20 13.08 -10.42
C GLN A 221 2.65 12.69 -10.14
N ALA A 222 3.42 13.54 -9.44
CA ALA A 222 4.78 13.23 -9.04
C ALA A 222 4.85 11.98 -8.15
N LEU A 223 3.93 11.86 -7.19
CA LEU A 223 3.84 10.66 -6.33
C LEU A 223 3.48 9.41 -7.14
N ALA A 224 2.52 9.51 -8.07
CA ALA A 224 2.14 8.39 -8.94
C ALA A 224 3.32 7.94 -9.82
N THR A 225 4.04 8.88 -10.43
CA THR A 225 5.27 8.60 -11.20
C THR A 225 6.32 7.92 -10.32
N HIS A 226 6.52 8.39 -9.09
CA HIS A 226 7.46 7.78 -8.16
C HIS A 226 7.09 6.32 -7.85
N HIS A 227 5.81 6.00 -7.64
CA HIS A 227 5.37 4.62 -7.43
C HIS A 227 5.50 3.74 -8.69
N LEU A 228 5.25 4.28 -9.89
CA LEU A 228 5.43 3.56 -11.14
C LEU A 228 6.91 3.24 -11.40
N ASN A 229 7.81 4.19 -11.14
CA ASN A 229 9.24 3.95 -11.17
C ASN A 229 9.65 2.85 -10.18
N GLY A 230 8.98 2.79 -9.03
CA GLY A 230 9.09 1.69 -8.06
C GLY A 230 8.72 0.34 -8.64
N ALA A 231 7.57 0.25 -9.31
CA ALA A 231 7.11 -0.98 -9.95
C ALA A 231 8.10 -1.46 -11.02
N GLU A 232 8.61 -0.56 -11.86
CA GLU A 232 9.61 -0.89 -12.87
C GLU A 232 10.94 -1.37 -12.26
N ALA A 233 11.41 -0.71 -11.19
CA ALA A 233 12.63 -1.11 -10.51
C ALA A 233 12.49 -2.48 -9.84
N VAL A 234 11.36 -2.73 -9.17
CA VAL A 234 11.03 -4.03 -8.58
C VAL A 234 10.96 -5.13 -9.65
N ALA A 235 10.27 -4.87 -10.77
CA ALA A 235 10.20 -5.81 -11.88
C ALA A 235 11.59 -6.14 -12.44
N ARG A 236 12.46 -5.15 -12.63
CA ARG A 236 13.85 -5.37 -13.07
C ARG A 236 14.65 -6.22 -12.08
N ILE A 237 14.54 -5.98 -10.78
CA ILE A 237 15.22 -6.77 -9.76
C ILE A 237 14.70 -8.22 -9.78
N ILE A 238 13.38 -8.43 -9.78
CA ILE A 238 12.80 -9.78 -9.85
C ILE A 238 13.26 -10.51 -11.12
N ASN A 239 13.24 -9.85 -12.28
CA ASN A 239 13.62 -10.47 -13.56
C ASN A 239 15.12 -10.84 -13.62
N THR A 240 15.98 -10.11 -12.91
CA THR A 240 17.43 -10.34 -12.95
C THR A 240 17.97 -11.17 -11.80
N GLN A 241 17.35 -11.10 -10.62
CA GLN A 241 17.81 -11.76 -9.39
C GLN A 241 16.90 -12.91 -8.95
N GLY A 242 15.69 -13.01 -9.51
CA GLY A 242 14.67 -13.96 -9.09
C GLY A 242 13.79 -13.42 -7.95
N LEU A 243 12.58 -13.97 -7.86
CA LEU A 243 11.57 -13.57 -6.88
C LEU A 243 12.01 -13.86 -5.43
N ASP A 244 12.60 -15.04 -5.18
CA ASP A 244 13.06 -15.42 -3.85
C ASP A 244 14.16 -14.49 -3.32
N ALA A 245 15.11 -14.12 -4.18
CA ALA A 245 16.15 -13.16 -3.83
C ALA A 245 15.54 -11.79 -3.50
N PHE A 246 14.61 -11.31 -4.35
CA PHE A 246 13.86 -10.06 -4.10
C PHE A 246 13.13 -10.11 -2.76
N ASN A 247 12.41 -11.18 -2.45
CA ASN A 247 11.59 -11.29 -1.24
C ASN A 247 12.39 -11.23 0.09
N ARG A 248 13.72 -11.31 0.06
CA ARG A 248 14.56 -11.01 1.23
C ARG A 248 14.43 -9.57 1.71
N VAL A 249 13.97 -8.63 0.89
CA VAL A 249 13.69 -7.23 1.32
C VAL A 249 12.75 -7.15 2.51
N TRP A 250 11.83 -8.12 2.66
CA TRP A 250 10.81 -8.07 3.71
C TRP A 250 11.36 -8.34 5.11
N THR A 251 12.53 -8.99 5.20
CA THR A 251 13.20 -9.36 6.44
C THR A 251 14.61 -8.78 6.58
N THR A 252 15.17 -8.21 5.51
CA THR A 252 16.53 -7.64 5.47
C THR A 252 16.46 -6.15 5.11
N PRO A 253 16.42 -5.23 6.11
CA PRO A 253 16.30 -3.79 5.88
C PRO A 253 17.36 -3.21 4.94
N ALA A 254 18.58 -3.76 4.96
CA ALA A 254 19.68 -3.32 4.11
C ALA A 254 19.39 -3.47 2.60
N LEU A 255 18.44 -4.31 2.20
CA LEU A 255 18.07 -4.51 0.80
C LEU A 255 17.02 -3.49 0.29
N ALA A 256 16.38 -2.73 1.19
CA ALA A 256 15.44 -1.69 0.80
C ALA A 256 16.17 -0.56 0.03
N PRO A 257 15.48 0.20 -0.83
CA PRO A 257 16.09 1.31 -1.54
C PRO A 257 16.37 2.49 -0.61
N LEU A 258 17.40 3.27 -0.95
CA LEU A 258 17.67 4.57 -0.33
C LEU A 258 16.96 5.68 -1.10
N CYS A 259 16.53 6.74 -0.41
CA CYS A 259 15.93 7.91 -1.07
C CYS A 259 16.85 8.53 -2.14
N ALA A 260 18.17 8.50 -1.92
CA ALA A 260 19.14 8.99 -2.90
C ALA A 260 19.13 8.18 -4.22
N GLU A 261 18.82 6.88 -4.14
CA GLU A 261 18.74 6.00 -5.30
C GLU A 261 17.41 6.20 -6.05
N THR A 262 16.30 6.36 -5.32
CA THR A 262 14.95 6.44 -5.92
C THR A 262 14.65 7.78 -6.57
N HIS A 263 15.26 8.88 -6.10
CA HIS A 263 15.05 10.22 -6.66
C HIS A 263 16.03 10.60 -7.78
N GLY A 264 17.14 9.88 -7.94
CA GLY A 264 18.19 10.21 -8.91
C GLY A 264 18.49 9.10 -9.91
N GLU A 265 18.78 7.89 -9.41
CA GLU A 265 19.29 6.78 -10.23
C GLU A 265 18.75 5.42 -9.74
N PRO A 266 17.53 5.02 -10.14
CA PRO A 266 16.95 3.75 -9.70
C PRO A 266 17.79 2.50 -10.03
N ALA A 267 18.69 2.60 -11.03
CA ALA A 267 19.65 1.54 -11.36
C ALA A 267 20.70 1.32 -10.25
N ALA A 268 21.01 2.35 -9.46
CA ALA A 268 21.95 2.23 -8.34
C ALA A 268 21.43 1.27 -7.26
N TRP A 269 20.11 1.31 -6.97
CA TRP A 269 19.49 0.36 -6.06
C TRP A 269 19.65 -1.09 -6.56
N GLN A 270 19.42 -1.34 -7.86
CA GLN A 270 19.58 -2.67 -8.46
C GLN A 270 21.03 -3.18 -8.34
N ALA A 271 22.02 -2.34 -8.62
CA ALA A 271 23.44 -2.71 -8.50
C ALA A 271 23.83 -3.05 -7.05
N ARG A 272 23.38 -2.22 -6.09
CA ARG A 272 23.61 -2.47 -4.66
C ARG A 272 22.90 -3.75 -4.20
N PHE A 273 21.67 -3.96 -4.65
CA PHE A 273 20.89 -5.15 -4.36
C PHE A 273 21.63 -6.43 -4.75
N ALA A 274 22.08 -6.52 -6.01
CA ALA A 274 22.82 -7.67 -6.54
C ALA A 274 24.12 -7.94 -5.75
N THR A 275 24.82 -6.88 -5.33
CA THR A 275 26.03 -7.00 -4.52
C THR A 275 25.75 -7.61 -3.15
N LEU A 276 24.67 -7.17 -2.49
CA LEU A 276 24.30 -7.62 -1.15
C LEU A 276 23.75 -9.05 -1.15
N THR A 277 23.03 -9.45 -2.19
CA THR A 277 22.50 -10.82 -2.30
C THR A 277 23.60 -11.83 -2.60
N THR A 278 24.62 -11.47 -3.40
CA THR A 278 25.76 -12.34 -3.73
C THR A 278 26.66 -12.58 -2.52
N LYS A 279 27.00 -11.53 -1.77
CA LYS A 279 27.89 -11.62 -0.58
C LYS A 279 27.29 -12.38 0.59
N GLY A 280 25.96 -12.44 0.68
CA GLY A 280 25.27 -13.19 1.75
C GLY A 280 25.08 -14.68 1.45
N ALA A 281 25.52 -15.17 0.28
CA ALA A 281 25.41 -16.57 -0.15
C ALA A 281 26.73 -17.35 -0.01
N SER A 282 27.84 -16.65 0.31
CA SER A 282 29.17 -17.20 0.61
C SER A 282 29.40 -17.29 2.11
#